data_AF-A0A1D9QCF1-F1
#
_entry.id   AF-A0A1D9QCF1-F1
#
_cell.length_a   1.000
_cell.length_b   1.000
_cell.length_c   1.000
_cell.angle_alpha   90.00
_cell.angle_beta   90.00
_cell.angle_gamma   90.00
#
_symmetry.space_group_name_H-M   'P 1'
#
loop_
_entity.id
_entity.type
_entity.pdbx_description
1 polymer ?
#
loop_
_entity_poly.entity_id
_entity_poly.type
_entity_poly.pdbx_seq_one_letter_code
_entity_poly.pdbx_strand_id
1 'polypeptide(L)'
;MASQAAAKVAQAANRVVPVNKKYTVQSTGIWETIRRVFAVDPTRSNGVPLNPQFRNPPPGSNEPFSFIDPVTLPAGDIAENPYWKRDSRRSYPQLSFVKQGDVVGLLSVGSEASPRKELIGEEGGKELVRVGEVGERGLAAFFEGGDREGKAALEVFGKGGCRLRLVGLV
;
A
#
# COMPACT_ATOMS: atom_id res chain seq x y z
N MET A 1 -15.06 -29.32 -18.20
CA MET A 1 -16.03 -28.43 -18.88
C MET A 1 -17.36 -28.27 -18.15
N ALA A 2 -17.96 -29.33 -17.57
CA ALA A 2 -19.21 -29.22 -16.80
C ALA A 2 -19.10 -28.43 -15.48
N SER A 3 -17.94 -28.47 -14.81
CA SER A 3 -17.69 -27.77 -13.53
C SER A 3 -17.65 -26.26 -13.65
N GLN A 4 -17.07 -25.72 -14.74
CA GLN A 4 -17.04 -24.27 -14.99
C GLN A 4 -18.42 -23.74 -15.39
N ALA A 5 -19.22 -24.52 -16.13
CA ALA A 5 -20.60 -24.18 -16.44
C ALA A 5 -21.48 -24.16 -15.18
N ALA A 6 -21.35 -25.17 -14.31
CA ALA A 6 -22.04 -25.22 -13.01
C ALA A 6 -21.64 -24.04 -12.11
N ALA A 7 -20.36 -23.68 -12.05
CA ALA A 7 -19.88 -22.51 -11.31
C ALA A 7 -20.45 -21.19 -11.86
N LYS A 8 -20.53 -21.03 -13.19
CA LYS A 8 -21.15 -19.84 -13.79
C LYS A 8 -22.65 -19.77 -13.56
N VAL A 9 -23.36 -20.90 -13.58
CA VAL A 9 -24.80 -20.98 -13.28
C VAL A 9 -25.07 -20.68 -11.81
N ALA A 10 -24.26 -21.20 -10.88
CA ALA A 10 -24.36 -20.86 -9.46
C ALA A 10 -24.04 -19.38 -9.18
N GLN A 11 -23.03 -18.82 -9.86
CA GLN A 11 -22.68 -17.41 -9.77
C GLN A 11 -23.76 -16.50 -10.39
N ALA A 12 -24.45 -16.97 -11.44
CA ALA A 12 -25.60 -16.28 -12.02
C ALA A 12 -26.83 -16.33 -11.10
N ALA A 13 -27.09 -17.47 -10.44
CA ALA A 13 -28.17 -17.59 -9.46
C ALA A 13 -28.00 -16.63 -8.26
N ASN A 14 -26.77 -16.44 -7.78
CA ASN A 14 -26.46 -15.46 -6.73
C ASN A 14 -26.60 -13.99 -7.17
N ARG A 15 -26.62 -13.70 -8.49
CA ARG A 15 -26.82 -12.34 -9.02
C ARG A 15 -28.29 -11.96 -9.17
N VAL A 16 -29.19 -12.95 -9.19
CA VAL A 16 -30.63 -12.70 -9.39
C VAL A 16 -31.30 -12.53 -8.04
N VAL A 17 -31.45 -11.27 -7.63
CA VAL A 17 -32.20 -10.90 -6.42
C VAL A 17 -33.68 -10.71 -6.79
N PRO A 18 -34.62 -11.40 -6.12
CA PRO A 18 -36.05 -11.24 -6.41
C PRO A 18 -36.54 -9.83 -6.03
N VAL A 19 -37.58 -9.38 -6.74
CA VAL A 19 -38.09 -8.00 -6.65
C VAL A 19 -38.59 -7.63 -5.25
N ASN A 20 -39.15 -8.58 -4.52
CA ASN A 20 -39.61 -8.36 -3.14
C ASN A 20 -38.47 -8.04 -2.14
N LYS A 21 -37.21 -8.35 -2.49
CA LYS A 21 -36.02 -7.98 -1.69
C LYS A 21 -35.43 -6.63 -2.13
N LYS A 22 -36.03 -5.95 -3.10
CA LYS A 22 -35.58 -4.64 -3.60
C LYS A 22 -36.45 -3.54 -3.01
N TYR A 23 -35.82 -2.53 -2.40
CA TYR A 23 -36.46 -1.38 -1.78
C TYR A 23 -36.99 -0.39 -2.83
N THR A 24 -37.98 -0.83 -3.61
CA THR A 24 -38.62 -0.04 -4.67
C THR A 24 -40.12 -0.28 -4.67
N VAL A 25 -40.90 0.71 -5.11
CA VAL A 25 -42.36 0.61 -5.25
C VAL A 25 -42.70 -0.54 -6.20
N GLN A 26 -43.60 -1.43 -5.79
CA GLN A 26 -44.02 -2.57 -6.62
C GLN A 26 -45.46 -2.46 -7.08
N SER A 27 -45.76 -3.14 -8.19
CA SER A 27 -47.13 -3.43 -8.60
C SER A 27 -47.79 -4.36 -7.58
N THR A 28 -49.11 -4.24 -7.40
CA THR A 28 -49.89 -5.06 -6.45
C THR A 28 -51.10 -5.69 -7.13
N GLY A 29 -51.58 -6.81 -6.57
CA GLY A 29 -52.76 -7.53 -7.07
C GLY A 29 -52.61 -8.03 -8.51
N ILE A 30 -53.66 -7.84 -9.31
CA ILE A 30 -53.72 -8.28 -10.72
C ILE A 30 -52.64 -7.60 -11.59
N TRP A 31 -52.19 -6.41 -11.21
CA TRP A 31 -51.15 -5.71 -11.97
C TRP A 31 -49.77 -6.36 -11.84
N GLU A 32 -49.48 -7.04 -10.73
CA GLU A 32 -48.22 -7.77 -10.56
C GLU A 32 -48.22 -9.09 -11.35
N THR A 33 -49.36 -9.75 -11.49
CA THR A 33 -49.46 -10.94 -12.36
C THR A 33 -49.30 -10.56 -13.83
N ILE A 34 -49.91 -9.46 -14.28
CA ILE A 34 -49.69 -8.90 -15.63
C ILE A 34 -48.21 -8.55 -15.83
N ARG A 35 -47.59 -7.83 -14.87
CA ARG A 35 -46.16 -7.46 -14.95
C ARG A 35 -45.25 -8.67 -15.11
N ARG A 36 -45.50 -9.76 -14.35
CA ARG A 36 -44.70 -10.98 -14.42
C ARG A 36 -44.80 -11.71 -15.75
N VAL A 37 -45.96 -11.64 -16.40
CA VAL A 37 -46.20 -12.29 -17.70
C VAL A 37 -45.58 -11.49 -18.85
N PHE A 38 -45.67 -10.16 -18.81
CA PHE A 38 -45.24 -9.31 -19.93
C PHE A 38 -43.83 -8.71 -19.77
N ALA A 39 -43.20 -8.76 -18.59
CA ALA A 39 -41.85 -8.27 -18.40
C ALA A 39 -40.80 -9.23 -18.98
N VAL A 40 -39.84 -8.69 -19.73
CA VAL A 40 -38.67 -9.45 -20.24
C VAL A 40 -37.87 -10.10 -19.11
N ASP A 41 -37.74 -9.41 -17.99
CA ASP A 41 -37.17 -9.94 -16.76
C ASP A 41 -38.06 -9.57 -15.56
N PRO A 42 -38.83 -10.52 -15.00
CA PRO A 42 -39.70 -10.26 -13.87
C PRO A 42 -38.91 -9.96 -12.59
N THR A 43 -37.60 -10.20 -12.56
CA THR A 43 -36.73 -9.89 -11.42
C THR A 43 -36.27 -8.43 -11.42
N ARG A 44 -36.53 -7.66 -12.49
CA ARG A 44 -36.18 -6.24 -12.59
C ARG A 44 -37.18 -5.34 -11.85
N SER A 45 -36.67 -4.33 -11.15
CA SER A 45 -37.48 -3.30 -10.47
C SER A 45 -37.70 -2.06 -11.36
N ASN A 46 -38.64 -1.20 -10.96
CA ASN A 46 -38.95 0.09 -11.62
C ASN A 46 -37.97 1.23 -11.25
N GLY A 47 -37.12 1.04 -10.24
CA GLY A 47 -36.16 2.05 -9.78
C GLY A 47 -36.75 3.20 -8.97
N VAL A 48 -38.03 3.14 -8.58
CA VAL A 48 -38.68 4.17 -7.75
C VAL A 48 -38.52 3.78 -6.27
N PRO A 49 -37.80 4.54 -5.44
CA PRO A 49 -37.63 4.23 -4.02
C PRO A 49 -38.96 4.27 -3.25
N LEU A 50 -39.02 3.55 -2.13
CA LEU A 50 -40.19 3.59 -1.24
C LEU A 50 -40.16 4.87 -0.39
N ASN A 51 -41.08 5.81 -0.63
CA ASN A 51 -41.16 7.09 0.10
C ASN A 51 -41.15 6.96 1.64
N PRO A 52 -41.80 5.94 2.26
CA PRO A 52 -41.79 5.82 3.73
C PRO A 52 -40.43 5.44 4.33
N GLN A 53 -39.52 4.85 3.55
CA GLN A 53 -38.25 4.30 4.02
C GLN A 53 -37.04 5.07 3.47
N PHE A 54 -37.14 5.56 2.23
CA PHE A 54 -36.06 6.28 1.59
C PHE A 54 -35.99 7.71 2.13
N ARG A 55 -34.93 8.02 2.89
CA ARG A 55 -34.66 9.36 3.44
C ARG A 55 -35.80 9.87 4.34
N ASN A 56 -36.44 8.95 5.06
CA ASN A 56 -37.43 9.24 6.06
C ASN A 56 -37.11 8.41 7.33
N PRO A 57 -36.75 9.02 8.46
CA PRO A 57 -36.70 10.47 8.75
C PRO A 57 -35.78 11.30 7.82
N PRO A 58 -36.09 12.58 7.57
CA PRO A 58 -35.19 13.45 6.82
C PRO A 58 -33.88 13.65 7.61
N PRO A 59 -32.73 13.91 6.94
CA PRO A 59 -31.44 13.99 7.61
C PRO A 59 -31.36 15.00 8.78
N GLY A 60 -32.19 16.06 8.75
CA GLY A 60 -32.24 17.09 9.78
C GLY A 60 -33.20 16.84 10.94
N SER A 61 -33.89 15.69 10.99
CA SER A 61 -34.77 15.37 12.14
C SER A 61 -34.06 14.60 13.25
N ASN A 62 -32.76 14.38 13.14
CA ASN A 62 -31.96 13.85 14.24
C ASN A 62 -31.90 14.90 15.36
N GLU A 63 -31.81 14.44 16.60
CA GLU A 63 -31.65 15.34 17.74
C GLU A 63 -30.29 16.06 17.63
N PRO A 64 -30.24 17.41 17.77
CA PRO A 64 -29.03 18.19 17.44
C PRO A 64 -27.77 17.83 18.23
N PHE A 65 -27.89 17.26 19.43
CA PHE A 65 -26.79 16.95 20.34
C PHE A 65 -26.51 15.43 20.46
N SER A 66 -27.17 14.62 19.64
CA SER A 66 -27.07 13.15 19.68
C SER A 66 -25.77 12.65 19.04
N PHE A 67 -25.13 13.48 18.20
CA PHE A 67 -23.88 13.14 17.56
C PHE A 67 -22.70 13.46 18.47
N ILE A 68 -21.91 12.43 18.77
CA ILE A 68 -20.65 12.54 19.50
C ILE A 68 -19.54 12.18 18.52
N ASP A 69 -18.59 13.09 18.35
CA ASP A 69 -17.43 12.85 17.49
C ASP A 69 -16.67 11.60 17.97
N PRO A 70 -16.51 10.57 17.11
CA PRO A 70 -15.81 9.37 17.50
C PRO A 70 -14.32 9.69 17.65
N VAL A 71 -13.76 9.29 18.78
CA VAL A 71 -12.32 9.39 19.05
C VAL A 71 -11.76 7.99 19.20
N THR A 72 -10.56 7.76 18.67
CA THR A 72 -9.87 6.46 18.76
C THR A 72 -8.89 6.47 19.93
N LEU A 73 -8.78 5.34 20.63
CA LEU A 73 -7.67 5.12 21.57
C LEU A 73 -6.48 4.57 20.79
N PRO A 74 -5.26 5.12 20.94
CA PRO A 74 -4.80 6.04 22.01
C PRO A 74 -4.93 7.55 21.72
N ALA A 75 -5.41 7.97 20.54
CA ALA A 75 -5.43 9.38 20.14
C ALA A 75 -6.32 10.28 21.02
N GLY A 76 -7.36 9.73 21.65
CA GLY A 76 -8.26 10.45 22.56
C GLY A 76 -7.85 10.49 24.03
N ASP A 77 -6.73 9.87 24.41
CA ASP A 77 -6.29 9.88 25.79
C ASP A 77 -5.80 11.28 26.22
N ILE A 78 -6.16 11.68 27.44
CA ILE A 78 -5.88 12.99 28.04
C ILE A 78 -4.54 12.97 28.80
N ALA A 79 -4.11 11.81 29.30
CA ALA A 79 -2.94 11.72 30.18
C ALA A 79 -1.63 11.40 29.42
N GLU A 80 -1.55 10.26 28.74
CA GLU A 80 -0.28 9.71 28.26
C GLU A 80 -0.03 9.97 26.76
N ASN A 81 -0.60 11.05 26.23
CA ASN A 81 -0.67 11.29 24.80
C ASN A 81 -0.05 12.65 24.43
N PRO A 82 1.29 12.81 24.47
CA PRO A 82 1.95 14.03 24.02
C PRO A 82 2.05 14.11 22.49
N TYR A 83 1.90 15.31 21.91
CA TYR A 83 1.84 15.50 20.44
C TYR A 83 3.10 15.04 19.70
N TRP A 84 4.28 15.25 20.26
CA TRP A 84 5.54 14.90 19.58
C TRP A 84 5.72 13.40 19.36
N LYS A 85 5.09 12.51 20.16
CA LYS A 85 5.12 11.05 19.94
C LYS A 85 4.24 10.60 18.78
N ARG A 86 3.17 11.35 18.49
CA ARG A 86 2.20 11.08 17.41
C ARG A 86 2.43 11.92 16.16
N ASP A 87 3.46 12.76 16.16
CA ASP A 87 3.75 13.66 15.05
C ASP A 87 4.43 12.89 13.89
N SER A 88 3.62 12.23 13.07
CA SER A 88 4.06 11.57 11.85
C SER A 88 4.49 12.56 10.76
N ARG A 89 4.03 13.82 10.81
CA ARG A 89 4.36 14.84 9.82
C ARG A 89 5.84 15.24 9.91
N ARG A 90 6.38 15.33 11.13
CA ARG A 90 7.81 15.61 11.35
C ARG A 90 8.68 14.35 11.29
N SER A 91 8.10 13.18 11.54
CA SER A 91 8.78 11.89 11.50
C SER A 91 8.72 11.25 10.10
N TYR A 92 8.85 12.06 9.05
CA TYR A 92 8.82 11.55 7.68
C TYR A 92 10.17 10.89 7.32
N PRO A 93 10.17 9.80 6.54
CA PRO A 93 11.42 9.22 6.06
C PRO A 93 12.15 10.19 5.13
N GLN A 94 13.41 10.47 5.41
CA GLN A 94 14.24 11.31 4.54
C GLN A 94 14.58 10.57 3.24
N LEU A 95 14.59 11.30 2.13
CA LEU A 95 15.02 10.77 0.85
C LEU A 95 16.54 10.60 0.86
N SER A 96 17.02 9.39 0.63
CA SER A 96 18.44 9.10 0.42
C SER A 96 18.78 9.12 -1.07
N PHE A 97 19.76 9.96 -1.44
CA PHE A 97 20.35 9.96 -2.78
C PHE A 97 21.73 9.33 -2.69
N VAL A 98 21.98 8.31 -3.52
CA VAL A 98 23.26 7.61 -3.57
C VAL A 98 23.92 7.92 -4.91
N LYS A 99 25.06 8.61 -4.89
CA LYS A 99 25.89 8.91 -6.06
C LYS A 99 26.91 7.80 -6.28
N GLN A 100 27.55 7.80 -7.46
CA GLN A 100 28.61 6.83 -7.75
C GLN A 100 29.77 6.89 -6.74
N GLY A 101 30.17 8.09 -6.30
CA GLY A 101 31.20 8.27 -5.27
C GLY A 101 30.80 7.68 -3.92
N ASP A 102 29.53 7.79 -3.52
CA ASP A 102 29.02 7.21 -2.28
C ASP A 102 29.08 5.67 -2.31
N VAL A 103 28.78 5.06 -3.46
CA VAL A 103 28.92 3.60 -3.68
C VAL A 103 30.38 3.17 -3.61
N VAL A 104 31.29 3.93 -4.22
CA VAL A 104 32.75 3.67 -4.12
C VAL A 104 33.21 3.76 -2.65
N GLY A 105 32.67 4.72 -1.89
CA GLY A 105 32.85 4.80 -0.45
C GLY A 105 32.43 3.53 0.27
N LEU A 106 31.18 3.11 0.10
CA LEU A 106 30.65 1.89 0.71
C LEU A 106 31.47 0.64 0.34
N LEU A 107 31.92 0.52 -0.91
CA LEU A 107 32.71 -0.64 -1.36
C LEU A 107 34.16 -0.62 -0.83
N SER A 108 34.73 0.53 -0.53
CA SER A 108 36.12 0.69 -0.11
C SER A 108 36.30 0.61 1.41
N VAL A 109 35.52 1.39 2.17
CA VAL A 109 35.61 1.45 3.64
C VAL A 109 34.61 0.55 4.34
N GLY A 110 33.55 0.13 3.64
CA GLY A 110 32.47 -0.69 4.18
C GLY A 110 31.27 0.14 4.63
N SER A 111 30.35 -0.50 5.36
CA SER A 111 29.17 0.12 5.95
C SER A 111 29.26 0.13 7.47
N GLU A 112 28.41 0.89 8.16
CA GLU A 112 28.33 0.85 9.62
C GLU A 112 28.02 -0.57 10.14
N ALA A 113 27.21 -1.33 9.41
CA ALA A 113 26.90 -2.72 9.76
C ALA A 113 28.06 -3.69 9.50
N SER A 114 28.98 -3.35 8.58
CA SER A 114 30.08 -4.22 8.15
C SER A 114 31.31 -3.38 7.73
N PRO A 115 32.12 -2.88 8.69
CA PRO A 115 33.29 -2.07 8.39
C PRO A 115 34.42 -2.94 7.79
N ARG A 116 35.06 -2.46 6.72
CA ARG A 116 36.20 -3.14 6.07
C ARG A 116 37.55 -2.58 6.49
N LYS A 117 37.58 -1.32 6.94
CA LYS A 117 38.76 -0.65 7.50
C LYS A 117 38.40 0.00 8.82
N GLU A 118 39.31 -0.04 9.79
CA GLU A 118 39.16 0.68 11.04
C GLU A 118 39.48 2.17 10.81
N LEU A 119 38.44 3.00 10.75
CA LEU A 119 38.58 4.44 10.57
C LEU A 119 38.64 5.12 11.94
N ILE A 120 39.81 5.06 12.60
CA ILE A 120 40.02 5.66 13.92
C ILE A 120 40.88 6.93 13.80
N GLY A 121 40.43 8.03 14.41
CA GLY A 121 41.19 9.27 14.51
C GLY A 121 41.46 9.97 13.17
N GLU A 122 42.57 10.72 13.09
CA GLU A 122 42.91 11.51 11.89
C GLU A 122 43.22 10.67 10.65
N GLU A 123 43.69 9.43 10.84
CA GLU A 123 43.98 8.51 9.73
C GLU A 123 42.70 8.06 9.03
N GLY A 124 41.62 7.83 9.78
CA GLY A 124 40.30 7.56 9.22
C GLY A 124 39.73 8.73 8.40
N GLY A 125 39.93 9.97 8.87
CA GLY A 125 39.55 11.16 8.13
C GLY A 125 40.30 11.31 6.81
N LYS A 126 41.62 11.06 6.80
CA LYS A 126 42.45 11.11 5.58
C LYS A 126 42.05 10.03 4.58
N GLU A 127 41.67 8.85 5.05
CA GLU A 127 41.20 7.77 4.17
C GLU A 127 39.84 8.10 3.53
N LEU A 128 38.91 8.70 4.27
CA LEU A 128 37.63 9.15 3.71
C LEU A 128 37.82 10.21 2.61
N VAL A 129 38.78 11.13 2.80
CA VAL A 129 39.11 12.14 1.78
C VAL A 129 39.69 11.48 0.52
N ARG A 130 40.63 10.54 0.67
CA ARG A 130 41.19 9.77 -0.46
C ARG A 130 40.10 9.03 -1.23
N VAL A 131 39.17 8.41 -0.51
CA VAL A 131 38.04 7.68 -1.10
C VAL A 131 37.07 8.63 -1.83
N GLY A 132 36.86 9.84 -1.29
CA GLY A 132 36.12 10.90 -1.98
C GLY A 132 36.74 11.27 -3.32
N GLU A 133 38.06 11.48 -3.37
CA GLU A 133 38.78 11.78 -4.61
C GLU A 133 38.73 10.63 -5.64
N VAL A 134 38.77 9.38 -5.18
CA VAL A 134 38.60 8.20 -6.05
C VAL A 134 37.16 8.10 -6.57
N GLY A 135 36.18 8.45 -5.74
CA GLY A 135 34.76 8.49 -6.10
C GLY A 135 34.44 9.45 -7.24
N GLU A 136 35.17 10.57 -7.36
CA GLU A 136 35.03 11.52 -8.47
C GLU A 136 35.43 10.93 -9.83
N ARG A 137 36.37 9.97 -9.85
CA ARG A 137 36.80 9.27 -11.06
C ARG A 137 35.77 8.23 -11.55
N GLY A 138 34.73 8.00 -10.75
CA GLY A 138 33.62 7.12 -11.07
C GLY A 138 33.85 5.65 -10.71
N LEU A 139 32.75 4.90 -10.70
CA LEU A 139 32.71 3.50 -10.28
C LEU A 139 33.56 2.57 -11.18
N ALA A 140 33.65 2.89 -12.47
CA ALA A 140 34.45 2.11 -13.42
C ALA A 140 35.94 2.15 -13.08
N ALA A 141 36.48 3.34 -12.80
CA ALA A 141 37.88 3.51 -12.42
C ALA A 141 38.22 2.78 -11.11
N PHE A 142 37.27 2.72 -10.17
CA PHE A 142 37.43 1.94 -8.94
C PHE A 142 37.56 0.43 -9.21
N PHE A 143 36.76 -0.13 -10.12
CA PHE A 143 36.86 -1.55 -10.49
C PHE A 143 38.10 -1.87 -11.35
N GLU A 144 38.61 -0.91 -12.12
CA GLU A 144 39.85 -1.06 -12.89
C GLU A 144 41.10 -1.03 -12.00
N GLY A 145 41.08 -0.22 -10.93
CA GLY A 145 42.20 -0.07 -10.01
C GLY A 145 42.16 -0.95 -8.75
N GLY A 146 41.01 -1.55 -8.43
CA GLY A 146 40.78 -2.33 -7.20
C GLY A 146 41.07 -3.84 -7.31
N ASP A 147 41.29 -4.48 -6.16
CA ASP A 147 41.63 -5.90 -6.04
C ASP A 147 40.72 -6.82 -6.86
N ARG A 148 41.35 -7.64 -7.71
CA ARG A 148 40.75 -8.79 -8.41
C ARG A 148 40.21 -9.88 -7.46
N GLU A 149 40.30 -9.67 -6.13
CA GLU A 149 39.84 -10.61 -5.09
C GLU A 149 38.31 -10.74 -4.99
N GLY A 150 37.52 -9.98 -5.76
CA GLY A 150 36.08 -10.26 -5.93
C GLY A 150 35.20 -10.02 -4.70
N LYS A 151 35.74 -9.70 -3.52
CA LYS A 151 34.95 -9.44 -2.29
C LYS A 151 34.08 -8.18 -2.39
N ALA A 152 34.58 -7.11 -3.03
CA ALA A 152 33.77 -5.92 -3.32
C ALA A 152 32.68 -6.19 -4.37
N ALA A 153 32.99 -7.00 -5.39
CA ALA A 153 32.01 -7.40 -6.39
C ALA A 153 30.95 -8.35 -5.81
N LEU A 154 31.30 -9.22 -4.85
CA LEU A 154 30.38 -10.19 -4.26
C LEU A 154 29.27 -9.54 -3.44
N GLU A 155 29.52 -8.40 -2.79
CA GLU A 155 28.48 -7.62 -2.08
C GLU A 155 27.47 -6.97 -3.02
N VAL A 156 27.85 -6.72 -4.28
CA VAL A 156 26.93 -6.26 -5.32
C VAL A 156 25.95 -7.38 -5.73
N PHE A 157 26.34 -8.64 -5.49
CA PHE A 157 25.54 -9.82 -5.80
C PHE A 157 24.93 -10.47 -4.55
N GLY A 158 23.90 -11.28 -4.75
CA GLY A 158 23.36 -12.13 -3.70
C GLY A 158 24.32 -13.27 -3.34
N LYS A 159 24.05 -13.95 -2.21
CA LYS A 159 24.80 -15.14 -1.77
C LYS A 159 25.00 -16.11 -2.93
N GLY A 160 26.25 -16.54 -3.16
CA GLY A 160 26.62 -17.44 -4.25
C GLY A 160 26.90 -16.75 -5.60
N GLY A 161 27.02 -15.41 -5.65
CA GLY A 161 27.36 -14.68 -6.88
C GLY A 161 26.18 -14.49 -7.84
N CYS A 162 24.95 -14.82 -7.41
CA CYS A 162 23.74 -14.65 -8.20
C CYS A 162 23.22 -13.20 -8.12
N ARG A 163 22.63 -12.69 -9.20
CA ARG A 163 21.95 -11.38 -9.16
C ARG A 163 20.80 -11.40 -8.15
N LEU A 164 20.68 -10.34 -7.34
CA LEU A 164 19.55 -10.19 -6.41
C LEU A 164 18.24 -10.20 -7.21
N ARG A 165 17.40 -11.20 -6.97
CA ARG A 165 16.05 -11.25 -7.55
C ARG A 165 15.15 -10.42 -6.62
N LEU A 166 14.76 -9.23 -7.07
CA LEU A 166 13.65 -8.51 -6.45
C LEU A 166 12.38 -9.34 -6.71
N VAL A 167 12.04 -10.22 -5.76
CA VAL A 167 10.71 -10.80 -5.71
C VAL A 167 9.79 -9.67 -5.26
N GLY A 168 8.78 -9.39 -6.08
CA GLY A 168 7.98 -8.18 -6.08
C GLY A 168 7.52 -7.70 -4.70
N LEU A 169 7.73 -6.41 -4.48
CA LEU A 169 7.07 -5.65 -3.42
C LEU A 169 5.86 -4.97 -4.07
N VAL A 170 4.74 -5.70 -4.10
CA VAL A 170 3.36 -5.21 -4.23
C VAL A 170 2.51 -6.03 -3.27
#